data_AF-A0A1R3WG14-F1
#
_entry.id   AF-A0A1R3WG14-F1
#
_cell.length_a   1.000
_cell.length_b   1.000
_cell.length_c   1.000
_cell.angle_alpha   90.00
_cell.angle_beta   90.00
_cell.angle_gamma   90.00
#
_symmetry.space_group_name_H-M   'P 1'
#
loop_
_entity.id
_entity.type
_entity.pdbx_description
1 polymer ?
#
loop_
_entity_poly.entity_id
_entity_poly.type
_entity_poly.pdbx_seq_one_letter_code
_entity_poly.pdbx_strand_id
1 'polypeptide(L)'
;MGYEDFTSRFAEARTQYNVMALVGNGFDIQVLSGLGAPTDTRYESFYHFLKYRKFEPTNLILEQMESLQAAGAENWSDVENAIETLRSDGGVPAGQIVADVRKIQREFASFLDQVATPDVLSRLGDIAVARESTINSYMEFLGDIEDADEYHKMKLTQRVDIGDIFNFQFINFNYTTLLDDFVYLDQEQFDPHPHRWSDRNINFHPNPRGHSDARERASFYMVANLISDVVHPHGVQYTPRSLLFGIDEADGDARTLSKPYWAQNKVKYEALFPESDLFIIFGCSLGATDRWWWRAIIDGLRANGDADLILYWRRGAHDATLTADELRTRFSDAAGYGADAGMLALLREKMRVVLYDDSSERAWLNTNSLTAPSWVLP
;
A
#
# COMPACT_ATOMS: atom_id res chain seq x y z
N MET A 1 -1.90 1.75 20.52
CA MET A 1 -3.35 1.50 20.67
C MET A 1 -3.71 0.48 19.61
N GLY A 2 -4.51 -0.53 19.93
CA GLY A 2 -5.01 -1.51 18.96
C GLY A 2 -6.08 -0.89 18.05
N TYR A 3 -6.76 -1.71 17.27
CA TYR A 3 -7.90 -1.23 16.49
C TYR A 3 -9.02 -0.73 17.41
N GLU A 4 -9.76 0.28 16.96
CA GLU A 4 -11.00 0.64 17.62
C GLU A 4 -12.04 -0.47 17.43
N ASP A 5 -12.75 -0.81 18.51
CA ASP A 5 -13.81 -1.82 18.48
C ASP A 5 -15.15 -1.17 18.10
N PHE A 6 -15.58 -1.43 16.87
CA PHE A 6 -16.84 -0.94 16.30
C PHE A 6 -18.01 -1.89 16.49
N THR A 7 -17.82 -3.08 17.06
CA THR A 7 -18.92 -4.05 17.27
C THR A 7 -20.03 -3.48 18.16
N SER A 8 -19.67 -2.57 19.07
CA SER A 8 -20.62 -1.86 19.95
C SER A 8 -21.29 -0.64 19.29
N ARG A 9 -20.82 -0.20 18.12
CA ARG A 9 -21.28 1.01 17.43
C ARG A 9 -22.30 0.74 16.33
N PHE A 10 -22.39 -0.50 15.86
CA PHE A 10 -23.40 -0.95 14.91
C PHE A 10 -24.40 -1.90 15.57
N ALA A 11 -25.66 -1.83 15.16
CA ALA A 11 -26.72 -2.72 15.55
C ALA A 11 -26.46 -4.14 15.04
N GLU A 12 -26.61 -5.13 15.92
CA GLU A 12 -26.50 -6.56 15.60
C GLU A 12 -25.18 -6.94 14.89
N ALA A 13 -24.11 -6.16 15.04
CA ALA A 13 -22.82 -6.48 14.47
C ALA A 13 -22.28 -7.78 15.07
N ARG A 14 -21.78 -8.66 14.20
CA ARG A 14 -21.31 -9.99 14.60
C ARG A 14 -19.83 -9.98 14.93
N THR A 15 -19.00 -9.87 13.90
CA THR A 15 -17.54 -9.93 14.01
C THR A 15 -16.94 -8.74 13.28
N GLN A 16 -15.89 -8.16 13.85
CA GLN A 16 -15.06 -7.18 13.16
C GLN A 16 -13.83 -7.87 12.56
N TYR A 17 -13.61 -7.65 11.26
CA TYR A 17 -12.40 -8.05 10.55
C TYR A 17 -11.54 -6.82 10.30
N ASN A 18 -10.32 -6.83 10.81
CA ASN A 18 -9.40 -5.72 10.64
C ASN A 18 -8.52 -5.96 9.39
N VAL A 19 -8.58 -5.03 8.44
CA VAL A 19 -7.82 -5.08 7.19
C VAL A 19 -6.77 -3.98 7.21
N MET A 20 -5.49 -4.36 7.19
CA MET A 20 -4.37 -3.41 7.07
C MET A 20 -3.88 -3.37 5.62
N ALA A 21 -4.11 -2.26 4.93
CA ALA A 21 -3.71 -2.06 3.55
C ALA A 21 -2.50 -1.12 3.45
N LEU A 22 -1.33 -1.64 3.09
CA LEU A 22 -0.12 -0.86 2.87
C LEU A 22 -0.02 -0.48 1.39
N VAL A 23 -0.04 0.82 1.11
CA VAL A 23 -0.07 1.35 -0.25
C VAL A 23 1.16 2.22 -0.50
N GLY A 24 1.90 1.88 -1.55
CA GLY A 24 3.12 2.58 -1.96
C GLY A 24 3.00 3.29 -3.31
N ASN A 25 4.14 3.81 -3.77
CA ASN A 25 4.22 4.79 -4.85
C ASN A 25 3.70 4.27 -6.20
N GLY A 26 3.61 2.94 -6.35
CA GLY A 26 2.97 2.32 -7.51
C GLY A 26 1.51 2.74 -7.70
N PHE A 27 0.78 3.11 -6.64
CA PHE A 27 -0.57 3.67 -6.75
C PHE A 27 -0.56 5.05 -7.43
N ASP A 28 0.25 6.00 -6.93
CA ASP A 28 0.36 7.34 -7.50
C ASP A 28 0.82 7.28 -8.96
N ILE A 29 1.80 6.43 -9.27
CA ILE A 29 2.26 6.21 -10.65
C ILE A 29 1.12 5.70 -11.54
N GLN A 30 0.33 4.74 -11.05
CA GLN A 30 -0.81 4.20 -11.79
C GLN A 30 -1.85 5.29 -12.08
N VAL A 31 -2.23 6.07 -11.07
CA VAL A 31 -3.17 7.19 -11.20
C VAL A 31 -2.68 8.21 -12.24
N LEU A 32 -1.45 8.68 -12.08
CA LEU A 32 -0.89 9.74 -12.92
C LEU A 32 -0.74 9.28 -14.38
N SER A 33 -0.31 8.02 -14.58
CA SER A 33 -0.27 7.39 -15.90
C SER A 33 -1.67 7.28 -16.52
N GLY A 34 -2.65 6.77 -15.76
CA GLY A 34 -4.03 6.61 -16.22
C GLY A 34 -4.73 7.93 -16.57
N LEU A 35 -4.38 9.01 -15.89
CA LEU A 35 -4.88 10.36 -16.17
C LEU A 35 -4.12 11.06 -17.31
N GLY A 36 -3.05 10.45 -17.84
CA GLY A 36 -2.17 11.06 -18.84
C GLY A 36 -1.44 12.29 -18.32
N ALA A 37 -1.08 12.30 -17.02
CA ALA A 37 -0.33 13.39 -16.43
C ALA A 37 1.06 13.51 -17.08
N PRO A 38 1.59 14.72 -17.30
CA PRO A 38 2.87 14.93 -17.97
C PRO A 38 4.08 14.53 -17.11
N THR A 39 3.86 14.28 -15.82
CA THR A 39 4.89 13.94 -14.83
C THR A 39 4.28 13.02 -13.80
N ASP A 40 5.09 12.12 -13.26
CA ASP A 40 4.70 11.15 -12.24
C ASP A 40 5.49 11.35 -10.93
N THR A 41 5.22 10.52 -9.92
CA THR A 41 5.93 10.53 -8.63
C THR A 41 7.17 9.64 -8.62
N ARG A 42 7.66 9.15 -9.77
CA ARG A 42 8.90 8.39 -9.80
C ARG A 42 10.06 9.28 -9.37
N TYR A 43 11.02 8.63 -8.75
CA TYR A 43 12.27 9.24 -8.36
C TYR A 43 13.00 9.90 -9.56
N GLU A 44 12.96 9.29 -10.74
CA GLU A 44 13.55 9.84 -11.97
C GLU A 44 12.93 11.20 -12.36
N SER A 45 11.60 11.32 -12.30
CA SER A 45 10.89 12.57 -12.56
C SER A 45 11.32 13.68 -11.60
N PHE A 46 11.51 13.33 -10.33
CA PHE A 46 12.01 14.28 -9.32
C PHE A 46 13.49 14.65 -9.55
N TYR A 47 14.34 13.70 -9.95
CA TYR A 47 15.72 14.00 -10.35
C TYR A 47 15.77 15.03 -11.48
N HIS A 48 14.98 14.83 -12.54
CA HIS A 48 14.91 15.78 -13.65
C HIS A 48 14.38 17.15 -13.23
N PHE A 49 13.41 17.19 -12.32
CA PHE A 49 12.94 18.44 -11.71
C PHE A 49 14.07 19.22 -11.02
N LEU A 50 14.91 18.54 -10.21
CA LEU A 50 16.05 19.18 -9.55
C LEU A 50 17.08 19.70 -10.57
N LYS A 51 17.41 18.91 -11.61
CA LYS A 51 18.35 19.34 -12.66
C LYS A 51 17.81 20.55 -13.44
N TYR A 52 16.53 20.56 -13.76
CA TYR A 52 15.88 21.69 -14.44
C TYR A 52 15.95 22.97 -13.61
N ARG A 53 15.74 22.88 -12.29
CA ARG A 53 15.84 24.02 -11.37
C ARG A 53 17.28 24.45 -11.05
N LYS A 54 18.29 23.76 -11.61
CA LYS A 54 19.71 23.96 -11.30
C LYS A 54 19.95 23.89 -9.79
N PHE A 55 19.36 22.86 -9.16
CA PHE A 55 19.57 22.60 -7.74
C PHE A 55 21.05 22.43 -7.41
N GLU A 56 21.41 22.66 -6.15
CA GLU A 56 22.78 22.68 -5.65
C GLU A 56 23.56 21.42 -6.05
N PRO A 57 24.58 21.52 -6.94
CA PRO A 57 25.27 20.34 -7.48
C PRO A 57 26.16 19.64 -6.46
N THR A 58 26.48 20.30 -5.34
CA THR A 58 27.29 19.76 -4.23
C THR A 58 26.45 18.99 -3.21
N ASN A 59 25.14 18.86 -3.43
CA ASN A 59 24.29 18.07 -2.55
C ASN A 59 24.55 16.57 -2.76
N LEU A 60 24.97 15.88 -1.69
CA LEU A 60 25.37 14.47 -1.77
C LEU A 60 24.23 13.54 -2.20
N ILE A 61 22.99 13.89 -1.87
CA ILE A 61 21.84 13.09 -2.29
C ILE A 61 21.66 13.25 -3.80
N LEU A 62 21.76 14.46 -4.35
CA LEU A 62 21.71 14.68 -5.80
C LEU A 62 22.81 13.91 -6.55
N GLU A 63 24.00 13.79 -5.98
CA GLU A 63 25.09 12.99 -6.58
C GLU A 63 24.75 11.49 -6.62
N GLN A 64 24.24 10.94 -5.52
CA GLN A 64 23.76 9.55 -5.50
C GLN A 64 22.63 9.32 -6.49
N MET A 65 21.72 10.29 -6.53
CA MET A 65 20.62 10.33 -7.46
C MET A 65 21.08 10.22 -8.93
N GLU A 66 22.12 10.98 -9.31
CA GLU A 66 22.71 10.95 -10.64
C GLU A 66 23.40 9.61 -10.95
N SER A 67 24.10 9.02 -9.97
CA SER A 67 24.73 7.70 -10.12
C SER A 67 23.69 6.58 -10.31
N LEU A 68 22.60 6.62 -9.56
CA LEU A 68 21.49 5.66 -9.65
C LEU A 68 20.79 5.75 -11.00
N GLN A 69 20.56 6.97 -11.49
CA GLN A 69 19.98 7.20 -12.82
C GLN A 69 20.89 6.63 -13.92
N ALA A 70 22.20 6.83 -13.83
CA ALA A 70 23.16 6.26 -14.78
C ALA A 70 23.21 4.71 -14.73
N ALA A 71 22.88 4.12 -13.58
CA ALA A 71 22.78 2.68 -13.38
C ALA A 71 21.41 2.07 -13.75
N GLY A 72 20.44 2.91 -14.13
CA GLY A 72 19.08 2.46 -14.48
C GLY A 72 18.23 2.04 -13.28
N ALA A 73 18.50 2.59 -12.08
CA ALA A 73 17.66 2.34 -10.91
C ALA A 73 16.33 3.11 -11.01
N GLU A 74 15.23 2.44 -10.67
CA GLU A 74 13.87 2.97 -10.88
C GLU A 74 13.12 3.25 -9.58
N ASN A 75 13.52 2.64 -8.45
CA ASN A 75 12.72 2.66 -7.22
C ASN A 75 13.19 3.71 -6.20
N TRP A 76 12.23 4.25 -5.44
CA TRP A 76 12.53 5.14 -4.31
C TRP A 76 13.39 4.47 -3.23
N SER A 77 13.21 3.17 -2.99
CA SER A 77 14.03 2.41 -2.06
C SER A 77 15.51 2.38 -2.46
N ASP A 78 15.84 2.52 -3.74
CA ASP A 78 17.24 2.55 -4.20
C ASP A 78 17.94 3.83 -3.75
N VAL A 79 17.23 4.95 -3.77
CA VAL A 79 17.71 6.25 -3.26
C VAL A 79 17.91 6.20 -1.76
N GLU A 80 16.94 5.64 -1.04
CA GLU A 80 17.04 5.49 0.41
C GLU A 80 18.18 4.56 0.82
N ASN A 81 18.40 3.47 0.08
CA ASN A 81 19.57 2.61 0.25
C ASN A 81 20.88 3.37 -0.03
N ALA A 82 20.91 4.28 -1.01
CA ALA A 82 22.09 5.10 -1.25
C ALA A 82 22.39 6.07 -0.09
N ILE A 83 21.36 6.57 0.61
CA ILE A 83 21.54 7.33 1.87
C ILE A 83 22.19 6.43 2.94
N GLU A 84 21.79 5.15 3.01
CA GLU A 84 22.40 4.18 3.92
C GLU A 84 23.88 3.91 3.59
N THR A 85 24.21 3.78 2.31
CA THR A 85 25.59 3.57 1.83
C THR A 85 26.47 4.77 2.15
N LEU A 86 26.01 5.99 1.86
CA LEU A 86 26.72 7.24 2.20
C LEU A 86 27.09 7.31 3.68
N ARG A 87 26.20 6.83 4.55
CA ARG A 87 26.43 6.75 5.98
C ARG A 87 27.44 5.65 6.36
N SER A 88 27.32 4.48 5.74
CA SER A 88 28.08 3.29 6.12
C SER A 88 29.54 3.33 5.66
N ASP A 89 29.84 4.03 4.55
CA ASP A 89 31.19 4.15 4.01
C ASP A 89 32.12 5.05 4.85
N GLY A 90 31.62 5.66 5.93
CA GLY A 90 32.40 6.38 6.94
C GLY A 90 33.05 7.69 6.48
N GLY A 91 32.90 8.04 5.20
CA GLY A 91 33.50 9.25 4.60
C GLY A 91 32.71 10.54 4.85
N VAL A 92 31.42 10.45 5.18
CA VAL A 92 30.53 11.62 5.33
C VAL A 92 29.93 11.68 6.74
N PRO A 93 30.08 12.82 7.46
CA PRO A 93 29.42 12.99 8.75
C PRO A 93 27.89 12.92 8.64
N ALA A 94 27.23 12.22 9.56
CA ALA A 94 25.76 12.07 9.57
C ALA A 94 25.02 13.43 9.53
N GLY A 95 25.56 14.46 10.20
CA GLY A 95 24.99 15.81 10.19
C GLY A 95 24.95 16.47 8.80
N GLN A 96 25.95 16.18 7.95
CA GLN A 96 25.97 16.67 6.56
C GLN A 96 24.88 15.96 5.72
N ILE A 97 24.75 14.64 5.87
CA ILE A 97 23.71 13.85 5.20
C ILE A 97 22.32 14.38 5.59
N VAL A 98 22.08 14.60 6.89
CA VAL A 98 20.80 15.15 7.38
C VAL A 98 20.53 16.54 6.81
N ALA A 99 21.54 17.40 6.71
CA ALA A 99 21.38 18.73 6.13
C ALA A 99 21.01 18.67 4.64
N ASP A 100 21.64 17.80 3.88
CA ASP A 100 21.39 17.64 2.44
C ASP A 100 20.04 16.96 2.16
N VAL A 101 19.64 15.95 2.94
CA VAL A 101 18.30 15.36 2.91
C VAL A 101 17.24 16.43 3.14
N ARG A 102 17.42 17.31 4.14
CA ARG A 102 16.46 18.41 4.42
C ARG A 102 16.30 19.39 3.27
N LYS A 103 17.35 19.63 2.48
CA LYS A 103 17.23 20.49 1.28
C LYS A 103 16.41 19.78 0.21
N ILE A 104 16.69 18.50 -0.04
CA ILE A 104 15.93 17.66 -0.98
C ILE A 104 14.44 17.57 -0.59
N GLN A 105 14.12 17.38 0.70
CA GLN A 105 12.74 17.34 1.20
C GLN A 105 11.92 18.58 0.83
N ARG A 106 12.54 19.77 0.90
CA ARG A 106 11.86 21.03 0.55
C ARG A 106 11.54 21.09 -0.93
N GLU A 107 12.49 20.74 -1.79
CA GLU A 107 12.27 20.70 -3.23
C GLU A 107 11.28 19.60 -3.60
N PHE A 108 11.28 18.48 -2.88
CA PHE A 108 10.33 17.39 -3.11
C PHE A 108 8.89 17.81 -2.81
N ALA A 109 8.65 18.54 -1.71
CA ALA A 109 7.32 19.10 -1.46
C ALA A 109 6.84 20.00 -2.61
N SER A 110 7.71 20.90 -3.10
CA SER A 110 7.40 21.77 -4.24
C SER A 110 7.19 20.99 -5.55
N PHE A 111 7.85 19.85 -5.71
CA PHE A 111 7.63 18.95 -6.84
C PHE A 111 6.26 18.29 -6.75
N LEU A 112 5.89 17.74 -5.59
CA LEU A 112 4.59 17.10 -5.38
C LEU A 112 3.42 18.06 -5.62
N ASP A 113 3.55 19.33 -5.21
CA ASP A 113 2.56 20.39 -5.49
C ASP A 113 2.29 20.60 -6.99
N GLN A 114 3.23 20.23 -7.87
CA GLN A 114 3.08 20.30 -9.33
C GLN A 114 2.56 18.99 -9.94
N VAL A 115 2.67 17.87 -9.21
CA VAL A 115 2.29 16.54 -9.69
C VAL A 115 0.88 16.18 -9.22
N ALA A 116 0.61 16.24 -7.91
CA ALA A 116 -0.69 15.92 -7.32
C ALA A 116 -1.50 17.21 -7.06
N THR A 117 -1.88 17.86 -8.16
CA THR A 117 -2.64 19.12 -8.13
C THR A 117 -4.13 18.89 -7.79
N PRO A 118 -4.87 19.93 -7.37
CA PRO A 118 -6.33 19.83 -7.18
C PRO A 118 -7.10 19.34 -8.42
N ASP A 119 -6.63 19.66 -9.63
CA ASP A 119 -7.24 19.15 -10.88
C ASP A 119 -7.06 17.63 -11.02
N VAL A 120 -5.88 17.12 -10.68
CA VAL A 120 -5.59 15.68 -10.70
C VAL A 120 -6.46 14.94 -9.68
N LEU A 121 -6.60 15.48 -8.47
CA LEU A 121 -7.49 14.94 -7.44
C LEU A 121 -8.94 14.93 -7.92
N SER A 122 -9.47 16.07 -8.38
CA SER A 122 -10.85 16.15 -8.89
C SER A 122 -11.12 15.14 -10.01
N ARG A 123 -10.20 15.00 -10.97
CA ARG A 123 -10.34 14.04 -12.07
C ARG A 123 -10.27 12.59 -11.60
N LEU A 124 -9.46 12.30 -10.58
CA LEU A 124 -9.39 10.98 -9.96
C LEU A 124 -10.71 10.64 -9.28
N GLY A 125 -11.23 11.54 -8.44
CA GLY A 125 -12.53 11.40 -7.77
C GLY A 125 -13.67 11.19 -8.77
N ASP A 126 -13.79 12.05 -9.79
CA ASP A 126 -14.82 11.93 -10.83
C ASP A 126 -14.79 10.56 -11.52
N ILE A 127 -13.60 10.03 -11.83
CA ILE A 127 -13.43 8.72 -12.46
C ILE A 127 -13.77 7.59 -11.47
N ALA A 128 -13.34 7.72 -10.21
CA ALA A 128 -13.59 6.72 -9.18
C ALA A 128 -15.09 6.56 -8.92
N VAL A 129 -15.83 7.66 -8.79
CA VAL A 129 -17.29 7.69 -8.67
C VAL A 129 -17.95 7.12 -9.91
N ALA A 130 -17.61 7.63 -11.10
CA ALA A 130 -18.25 7.21 -12.36
C ALA A 130 -18.07 5.72 -12.69
N ARG A 131 -17.06 5.07 -12.11
CA ARG A 131 -16.74 3.64 -12.33
C ARG A 131 -16.92 2.80 -11.06
N GLU A 132 -17.44 3.37 -9.99
CA GLU A 132 -17.58 2.73 -8.67
C GLU A 132 -16.28 2.05 -8.19
N SER A 133 -15.12 2.58 -8.58
CA SER A 133 -13.82 1.89 -8.42
C SER A 133 -13.42 1.74 -6.96
N THR A 134 -13.77 2.72 -6.14
CA THR A 134 -13.53 2.72 -4.69
C THR A 134 -14.34 1.64 -4.00
N ILE A 135 -15.66 1.63 -4.23
CA ILE A 135 -16.57 0.67 -3.64
C ILE A 135 -16.26 -0.76 -4.12
N ASN A 136 -15.94 -0.94 -5.40
CA ASN A 136 -15.45 -2.21 -5.92
C ASN A 136 -14.14 -2.66 -5.27
N SER A 137 -13.21 -1.74 -4.96
CA SER A 137 -11.98 -2.08 -4.23
C SER A 137 -12.29 -2.67 -2.85
N TYR A 138 -13.29 -2.13 -2.14
CA TYR A 138 -13.69 -2.66 -0.83
C TYR A 138 -14.46 -3.99 -0.91
N MET A 139 -15.32 -4.15 -1.91
CA MET A 139 -16.30 -5.25 -1.93
C MET A 139 -15.89 -6.46 -2.77
N GLU A 140 -15.01 -6.27 -3.76
CA GLU A 140 -14.81 -7.24 -4.85
C GLU A 140 -13.35 -7.71 -4.99
N PHE A 141 -12.44 -7.29 -4.09
CA PHE A 141 -11.00 -7.59 -4.17
C PHE A 141 -10.66 -9.08 -4.11
N LEU A 142 -11.51 -9.90 -3.47
CA LEU A 142 -11.34 -11.36 -3.47
C LEU A 142 -11.48 -11.96 -4.87
N GLY A 143 -12.14 -11.26 -5.78
CA GLY A 143 -12.20 -11.62 -7.19
C GLY A 143 -10.84 -11.58 -7.87
N ASP A 144 -9.87 -10.83 -7.33
CA ASP A 144 -8.51 -10.75 -7.89
C ASP A 144 -7.70 -12.06 -7.71
N ILE A 145 -8.19 -12.99 -6.89
CA ILE A 145 -7.58 -14.31 -6.69
C ILE A 145 -8.23 -15.30 -7.67
N GLU A 146 -7.62 -15.41 -8.85
CA GLU A 146 -8.08 -16.29 -9.93
C GLU A 146 -7.81 -17.77 -9.66
N ASP A 147 -6.72 -18.10 -8.97
CA ASP A 147 -6.36 -19.48 -8.67
C ASP A 147 -7.21 -20.03 -7.51
N ALA A 148 -7.97 -21.09 -7.78
CA ALA A 148 -8.87 -21.68 -6.81
C ALA A 148 -8.11 -22.26 -5.60
N ASP A 149 -6.94 -22.88 -5.78
CA ASP A 149 -6.19 -23.46 -4.68
C ASP A 149 -5.68 -22.37 -3.73
N GLU A 150 -5.21 -21.25 -4.27
CA GLU A 150 -4.84 -20.06 -3.50
C GLU A 150 -6.06 -19.45 -2.78
N TYR A 151 -7.21 -19.33 -3.45
CA TYR A 151 -8.44 -18.85 -2.80
C TYR A 151 -8.86 -19.73 -1.61
N HIS A 152 -8.84 -21.06 -1.74
CA HIS A 152 -9.26 -21.99 -0.68
C HIS A 152 -8.33 -22.01 0.53
N LYS A 153 -7.07 -21.59 0.39
CA LYS A 153 -6.15 -21.47 1.51
C LYS A 153 -6.48 -20.27 2.40
N MET A 154 -7.24 -19.27 1.93
CA MET A 154 -7.60 -18.11 2.74
C MET A 154 -8.53 -18.49 3.89
N LYS A 155 -8.22 -18.00 5.08
CA LYS A 155 -9.03 -18.15 6.29
C LYS A 155 -10.16 -17.14 6.34
N LEU A 156 -9.96 -15.93 5.82
CA LEU A 156 -10.97 -14.88 5.80
C LEU A 156 -12.27 -15.37 5.13
N THR A 157 -12.17 -15.94 3.92
CA THR A 157 -13.31 -16.41 3.10
C THR A 157 -14.15 -17.50 3.77
N GLN A 158 -13.56 -18.22 4.74
CA GLN A 158 -14.23 -19.28 5.48
C GLN A 158 -14.99 -18.74 6.71
N ARG A 159 -14.61 -17.57 7.21
CA ARG A 159 -15.09 -17.00 8.47
C ARG A 159 -16.18 -15.95 8.28
N VAL A 160 -16.05 -15.10 7.26
CA VAL A 160 -16.97 -13.98 6.99
C VAL A 160 -18.42 -14.41 6.85
N ASP A 161 -19.34 -13.58 7.31
CA ASP A 161 -20.78 -13.80 7.33
C ASP A 161 -21.56 -12.46 7.26
N ILE A 162 -22.87 -12.55 7.06
CA ILE A 162 -23.77 -11.41 7.03
C ILE A 162 -23.72 -10.67 8.36
N GLY A 163 -23.55 -9.35 8.27
CA GLY A 163 -23.56 -8.43 9.38
C GLY A 163 -22.24 -8.28 10.13
N ASP A 164 -21.16 -8.75 9.54
CA ASP A 164 -19.81 -8.43 9.98
C ASP A 164 -19.41 -6.98 9.65
N ILE A 165 -18.33 -6.53 10.26
CA ILE A 165 -17.72 -5.21 10.06
C ILE A 165 -16.36 -5.43 9.39
N PHE A 166 -16.12 -4.74 8.28
CA PHE A 166 -14.80 -4.61 7.68
C PHE A 166 -14.21 -3.25 8.08
N ASN A 167 -13.15 -3.30 8.88
CA ASN A 167 -12.42 -2.12 9.34
C ASN A 167 -11.10 -1.99 8.59
N PHE A 168 -11.06 -1.13 7.57
CA PHE A 168 -9.89 -0.89 6.74
C PHE A 168 -9.01 0.21 7.34
N GLN A 169 -7.76 -0.12 7.63
CA GLN A 169 -6.72 0.83 7.95
C GLN A 169 -5.70 0.87 6.81
N PHE A 170 -5.72 1.96 6.04
CA PHE A 170 -4.72 2.22 5.01
C PHE A 170 -3.48 2.86 5.64
N ILE A 171 -2.32 2.22 5.44
CA ILE A 171 -1.00 2.78 5.70
C ILE A 171 -0.49 3.32 4.36
N ASN A 172 -0.64 4.62 4.15
CA ASN A 172 -0.21 5.28 2.92
C ASN A 172 1.28 5.68 3.03
N PHE A 173 2.14 4.98 2.29
CA PHE A 173 3.56 5.33 2.16
C PHE A 173 3.81 6.43 1.12
N ASN A 174 2.78 6.80 0.35
CA ASN A 174 2.86 7.92 -0.56
C ASN A 174 2.81 9.22 0.22
N TYR A 175 3.42 10.24 -0.38
CA TYR A 175 3.41 11.58 0.18
C TYR A 175 2.23 12.41 -0.34
N THR A 176 1.57 11.98 -1.42
CA THR A 176 0.41 12.67 -1.99
C THR A 176 -0.89 12.19 -1.31
N THR A 177 -1.97 12.91 -1.56
CA THR A 177 -3.32 12.55 -1.09
C THR A 177 -4.16 11.89 -2.18
N LEU A 178 -3.53 11.34 -3.24
CA LEU A 178 -4.26 10.67 -4.32
C LEU A 178 -5.00 9.43 -3.80
N LEU A 179 -4.36 8.65 -2.92
CA LEU A 179 -5.01 7.49 -2.31
C LEU A 179 -6.17 7.93 -1.42
N ASP A 180 -5.95 8.95 -0.58
CA ASP A 180 -6.96 9.49 0.33
C ASP A 180 -8.23 9.87 -0.42
N ASP A 181 -8.10 10.63 -1.51
CA ASP A 181 -9.20 11.04 -2.37
C ASP A 181 -9.90 9.84 -3.03
N PHE A 182 -9.12 8.87 -3.52
CA PHE A 182 -9.68 7.66 -4.12
C PHE A 182 -10.48 6.82 -3.11
N VAL A 183 -9.97 6.58 -1.91
CA VAL A 183 -10.61 5.68 -0.93
C VAL A 183 -11.64 6.36 -0.04
N TYR A 184 -11.80 7.68 -0.16
CA TYR A 184 -12.71 8.44 0.69
C TYR A 184 -14.17 8.06 0.44
N LEU A 185 -14.94 7.79 1.49
CA LEU A 185 -16.35 7.43 1.39
C LEU A 185 -17.23 8.70 1.40
N ASP A 186 -17.27 9.43 0.30
CA ASP A 186 -18.10 10.63 0.14
C ASP A 186 -19.57 10.33 -0.24
N GLN A 187 -20.38 11.40 -0.27
CA GLN A 187 -21.83 11.35 -0.49
C GLN A 187 -22.23 10.95 -1.92
N GLU A 188 -21.32 10.99 -2.90
CA GLU A 188 -21.60 10.60 -4.28
C GLU A 188 -21.45 9.09 -4.49
N GLN A 189 -20.50 8.45 -3.81
CA GLN A 189 -20.22 7.02 -3.96
C GLN A 189 -20.66 6.14 -2.79
N PHE A 190 -20.96 6.71 -1.62
CA PHE A 190 -21.28 5.92 -0.43
C PHE A 190 -22.48 6.49 0.35
N ASP A 191 -23.46 5.61 0.63
CA ASP A 191 -24.54 5.89 1.56
C ASP A 191 -24.28 5.11 2.86
N PRO A 192 -24.05 5.77 4.01
CA PRO A 192 -23.87 5.09 5.29
C PRO A 192 -25.15 4.42 5.82
N HIS A 193 -26.34 4.74 5.28
CA HIS A 193 -27.63 4.16 5.67
C HIS A 193 -28.51 3.86 4.45
N PRO A 194 -28.08 2.94 3.55
CA PRO A 194 -28.82 2.61 2.33
C PRO A 194 -30.13 1.85 2.63
N HIS A 195 -30.29 1.35 3.85
CA HIS A 195 -31.41 0.55 4.28
C HIS A 195 -32.22 1.24 5.38
N ARG A 196 -33.55 1.10 5.29
CA ARG A 196 -34.48 1.74 6.25
C ARG A 196 -34.42 1.16 7.67
N TRP A 197 -34.09 -0.13 7.79
CA TRP A 197 -34.20 -0.91 9.03
C TRP A 197 -32.89 -1.55 9.47
N SER A 198 -31.79 -1.23 8.78
CA SER A 198 -30.48 -1.84 8.98
C SER A 198 -29.43 -0.76 8.79
N ASP A 199 -28.37 -0.79 9.59
CA ASP A 199 -27.23 0.12 9.51
C ASP A 199 -26.08 -0.43 8.65
N ARG A 200 -26.29 -1.60 8.02
CA ARG A 200 -25.36 -2.15 7.03
C ARG A 200 -25.29 -1.24 5.81
N ASN A 201 -24.07 -1.04 5.32
CA ASN A 201 -23.77 0.00 4.34
C ASN A 201 -22.97 -0.49 3.12
N ILE A 202 -22.63 -1.78 3.06
CA ILE A 202 -21.99 -2.40 1.88
C ILE A 202 -22.56 -3.80 1.57
N ASN A 203 -22.34 -4.25 0.34
CA ASN A 203 -22.60 -5.61 -0.13
C ASN A 203 -21.26 -6.29 -0.49
N PHE A 204 -20.61 -6.91 0.49
CA PHE A 204 -19.33 -7.58 0.26
C PHE A 204 -19.52 -8.90 -0.49
N HIS A 205 -18.62 -9.20 -1.44
CA HIS A 205 -18.71 -10.38 -2.29
C HIS A 205 -17.66 -11.41 -1.88
N PRO A 206 -18.02 -12.44 -1.07
CA PRO A 206 -17.05 -13.38 -0.54
C PRO A 206 -16.43 -14.31 -1.59
N ASN A 207 -17.16 -14.66 -2.67
CA ASN A 207 -16.67 -15.56 -3.72
C ASN A 207 -16.94 -15.00 -5.13
N PRO A 208 -16.29 -13.91 -5.56
CA PRO A 208 -16.69 -13.22 -6.78
C PRO A 208 -16.55 -14.04 -8.07
N ARG A 209 -15.52 -14.87 -8.15
CA ARG A 209 -15.29 -15.74 -9.31
C ARG A 209 -16.08 -17.04 -9.29
N GLY A 210 -16.82 -17.33 -8.22
CA GLY A 210 -17.58 -18.57 -8.12
C GLY A 210 -16.71 -19.83 -8.04
N HIS A 211 -15.60 -19.76 -7.31
CA HIS A 211 -14.72 -20.92 -7.08
C HIS A 211 -15.54 -22.12 -6.59
N SER A 212 -15.35 -23.27 -7.24
CA SER A 212 -16.02 -24.52 -6.88
C SER A 212 -15.63 -24.94 -5.47
N ASP A 213 -16.57 -25.54 -4.74
CA ASP A 213 -16.37 -26.02 -3.36
C ASP A 213 -16.07 -24.92 -2.31
N ALA A 214 -16.17 -23.65 -2.69
CA ALA A 214 -16.18 -22.53 -1.74
C ALA A 214 -17.45 -22.54 -0.87
N ARG A 215 -17.36 -21.93 0.31
CA ARG A 215 -18.48 -21.80 1.27
C ARG A 215 -19.70 -21.12 0.65
N GLU A 216 -19.47 -20.05 -0.10
CA GLU A 216 -20.53 -19.24 -0.72
C GLU A 216 -20.48 -19.32 -2.25
N ARG A 217 -21.63 -19.13 -2.89
CA ARG A 217 -21.78 -19.13 -4.35
C ARG A 217 -21.44 -17.77 -4.97
N ALA A 218 -21.15 -17.76 -6.27
CA ALA A 218 -20.79 -16.54 -7.03
C ALA A 218 -21.86 -15.44 -7.10
N SER A 219 -23.10 -15.74 -6.73
CA SER A 219 -24.20 -14.77 -6.72
C SER A 219 -24.58 -14.31 -5.32
N PHE A 220 -23.79 -14.71 -4.31
CA PHE A 220 -24.06 -14.38 -2.93
C PHE A 220 -23.28 -13.13 -2.54
N TYR A 221 -24.01 -12.12 -2.08
CA TYR A 221 -23.48 -10.90 -1.49
C TYR A 221 -23.87 -10.88 -0.01
N MET A 222 -22.91 -10.57 0.86
CA MET A 222 -23.17 -10.36 2.28
C MET A 222 -23.38 -8.88 2.56
N VAL A 223 -24.46 -8.56 3.26
CA VAL A 223 -24.70 -7.19 3.73
C VAL A 223 -23.87 -6.97 4.99
N ALA A 224 -22.96 -6.00 4.97
CA ALA A 224 -21.95 -5.77 6.00
C ALA A 224 -21.78 -4.28 6.32
N ASN A 225 -20.96 -3.96 7.33
CA ASN A 225 -20.54 -2.60 7.63
C ASN A 225 -19.12 -2.37 7.15
N LEU A 226 -18.86 -1.18 6.60
CA LEU A 226 -17.54 -0.70 6.20
C LEU A 226 -17.14 0.49 7.05
N ILE A 227 -15.90 0.47 7.52
CA ILE A 227 -15.18 1.62 8.07
C ILE A 227 -13.83 1.67 7.38
N SER A 228 -13.36 2.88 7.09
CA SER A 228 -12.04 3.09 6.52
C SER A 228 -11.35 4.32 7.07
N ASP A 229 -10.06 4.17 7.39
CA ASP A 229 -9.18 5.26 7.82
C ASP A 229 -7.85 5.21 7.07
N VAL A 230 -7.25 6.37 6.79
CA VAL A 230 -5.94 6.51 6.13
C VAL A 230 -4.95 7.19 7.08
N VAL A 231 -3.75 6.63 7.20
CA VAL A 231 -2.63 7.23 7.95
C VAL A 231 -1.38 7.34 7.08
N HIS A 232 -0.58 8.38 7.33
CA HIS A 232 0.60 8.74 6.54
C HIS A 232 1.88 8.69 7.41
N PRO A 233 2.48 7.50 7.64
CA PRO A 233 3.66 7.39 8.49
C PRO A 233 4.88 8.16 7.95
N HIS A 234 4.97 8.37 6.63
CA HIS A 234 6.10 9.07 5.98
C HIS A 234 5.83 10.56 5.73
N GLY A 235 4.68 11.07 6.19
CA GLY A 235 4.28 12.46 6.00
C GLY A 235 3.47 12.70 4.74
N VAL A 236 2.95 13.92 4.61
CA VAL A 236 2.00 14.32 3.56
C VAL A 236 2.42 15.64 2.92
N GLN A 237 2.17 15.79 1.62
CA GLN A 237 2.64 16.88 0.77
C GLN A 237 2.31 18.28 1.32
N TYR A 238 1.08 18.47 1.81
CA TYR A 238 0.61 19.74 2.35
C TYR A 238 1.25 20.12 3.70
N THR A 239 1.99 19.19 4.31
CA THR A 239 2.83 19.45 5.47
C THR A 239 4.30 19.13 5.12
N PRO A 240 5.02 20.02 4.42
CA PRO A 240 6.38 19.74 3.92
C PRO A 240 7.39 19.29 4.99
N ARG A 241 7.20 19.75 6.24
CA ARG A 241 8.05 19.36 7.38
C ARG A 241 7.80 17.94 7.90
N SER A 242 6.72 17.30 7.46
CA SER A 242 6.38 15.92 7.82
C SER A 242 7.04 14.89 6.90
N LEU A 243 7.45 15.29 5.70
CA LEU A 243 8.04 14.40 4.70
C LEU A 243 9.30 13.75 5.27
N LEU A 244 9.31 12.44 5.32
CA LEU A 244 10.33 11.64 5.99
C LEU A 244 11.07 10.78 4.98
N PHE A 245 12.28 11.22 4.61
CA PHE A 245 13.23 10.39 3.88
C PHE A 245 14.23 9.82 4.87
N GLY A 246 14.60 8.57 4.67
CA GLY A 246 15.57 7.95 5.55
C GLY A 246 15.73 6.47 5.33
N ILE A 247 16.31 5.85 6.32
CA ILE A 247 16.64 4.43 6.35
C ILE A 247 15.81 3.74 7.45
N ASP A 248 15.82 2.40 7.48
CA ASP A 248 15.06 1.63 8.45
C ASP A 248 15.63 1.81 9.88
N GLU A 249 16.69 1.08 10.23
CA GLU A 249 17.27 1.15 11.58
C GLU A 249 18.60 1.90 11.59
N ALA A 250 18.69 2.92 12.46
CA ALA A 250 19.90 3.70 12.68
C ALA A 250 20.04 4.09 14.15
N ASP A 251 21.26 3.98 14.68
CA ASP A 251 21.59 4.28 16.08
C ASP A 251 22.54 5.48 16.23
N GLY A 252 22.66 5.94 17.48
CA GLY A 252 23.52 7.07 17.84
C GLY A 252 23.16 8.35 17.07
N ASP A 253 24.17 9.05 16.57
CA ASP A 253 24.01 10.29 15.82
C ASP A 253 23.23 10.13 14.50
N ALA A 254 23.17 8.90 13.95
CA ALA A 254 22.44 8.59 12.73
C ALA A 254 20.95 8.28 12.97
N ARG A 255 20.50 8.18 14.22
CA ARG A 255 19.08 7.93 14.57
C ARG A 255 18.14 8.96 13.95
N THR A 256 18.63 10.17 13.69
CA THR A 256 17.86 11.23 13.00
C THR A 256 17.53 10.90 11.54
N LEU A 257 18.11 9.85 10.97
CA LEU A 257 17.78 9.33 9.63
C LEU A 257 16.86 8.11 9.67
N SER A 258 16.52 7.58 10.85
CA SER A 258 15.67 6.39 10.98
C SER A 258 14.20 6.76 10.80
N LYS A 259 13.54 6.20 9.77
CA LYS A 259 12.12 6.42 9.52
C LYS A 259 11.24 5.87 10.65
N PRO A 260 11.40 4.60 11.11
CA PRO A 260 10.64 4.05 12.23
C PRO A 260 10.75 4.87 13.52
N TYR A 261 11.91 5.48 13.79
CA TYR A 261 12.09 6.35 14.95
C TYR A 261 11.19 7.60 14.89
N TRP A 262 11.21 8.33 13.77
CA TRP A 262 10.44 9.57 13.62
C TRP A 262 8.95 9.35 13.41
N ALA A 263 8.59 8.33 12.62
CA ALA A 263 7.20 7.92 12.45
C ALA A 263 6.61 7.35 13.75
N GLN A 264 7.47 6.94 14.69
CA GLN A 264 7.14 6.25 15.94
C GLN A 264 6.42 4.94 15.69
N ASN A 265 6.92 4.17 14.73
CA ASN A 265 6.25 2.99 14.19
C ASN A 265 5.83 2.00 15.27
N LYS A 266 6.76 1.69 16.17
CA LYS A 266 6.51 0.79 17.30
C LYS A 266 5.35 1.25 18.18
N VAL A 267 5.35 2.52 18.58
CA VAL A 267 4.34 3.06 19.50
C VAL A 267 2.97 3.16 18.85
N LYS A 268 2.92 3.54 17.58
CA LYS A 268 1.67 3.82 16.87
C LYS A 268 1.03 2.57 16.27
N TYR A 269 1.82 1.65 15.72
CA TYR A 269 1.30 0.61 14.82
C TYR A 269 1.60 -0.82 15.27
N GLU A 270 2.59 -1.08 16.13
CA GLU A 270 2.99 -2.45 16.52
C GLU A 270 1.80 -3.29 17.03
N ALA A 271 0.90 -2.67 17.80
CA ALA A 271 -0.28 -3.33 18.36
C ALA A 271 -1.32 -3.76 17.31
N LEU A 272 -1.32 -3.16 16.11
CA LEU A 272 -2.29 -3.46 15.05
C LEU A 272 -2.00 -4.78 14.35
N PHE A 273 -0.72 -5.18 14.23
CA PHE A 273 -0.32 -6.38 13.49
C PHE A 273 -0.90 -7.69 14.03
N PRO A 274 -0.82 -8.01 15.34
CA PRO A 274 -1.42 -9.24 15.87
C PRO A 274 -2.96 -9.22 15.84
N GLU A 275 -3.59 -8.05 15.70
CA GLU A 275 -5.05 -7.88 15.65
C GLU A 275 -5.60 -7.82 14.21
N SER A 276 -4.74 -7.82 13.19
CA SER A 276 -5.15 -7.76 11.78
C SER A 276 -5.54 -9.15 11.27
N ASP A 277 -6.70 -9.25 10.60
CA ASP A 277 -7.18 -10.49 9.96
C ASP A 277 -6.72 -10.59 8.50
N LEU A 278 -6.48 -9.45 7.85
CA LEU A 278 -5.99 -9.40 6.48
C LEU A 278 -4.97 -8.29 6.33
N PHE A 279 -3.83 -8.63 5.74
CA PHE A 279 -2.89 -7.65 5.20
C PHE A 279 -3.05 -7.56 3.69
N ILE A 280 -3.00 -6.35 3.14
CA ILE A 280 -2.93 -6.13 1.70
C ILE A 280 -1.74 -5.21 1.41
N ILE A 281 -0.87 -5.59 0.47
CA ILE A 281 0.24 -4.76 0.02
C ILE A 281 0.03 -4.43 -1.45
N PHE A 282 0.04 -3.14 -1.79
CA PHE A 282 -0.14 -2.67 -3.16
C PHE A 282 0.81 -1.53 -3.51
N GLY A 283 1.47 -1.60 -4.65
CA GLY A 283 2.32 -0.50 -5.15
C GLY A 283 3.57 -0.21 -4.32
N CYS A 284 3.94 -1.07 -3.37
CA CYS A 284 5.15 -0.93 -2.56
C CYS A 284 6.35 -1.59 -3.24
N SER A 285 7.54 -0.99 -3.14
CA SER A 285 8.78 -1.72 -3.36
C SER A 285 9.12 -2.54 -2.11
N LEU A 286 9.64 -3.76 -2.28
CA LEU A 286 10.09 -4.60 -1.17
C LEU A 286 11.53 -4.26 -0.79
N GLY A 287 11.76 -3.00 -0.43
CA GLY A 287 13.07 -2.47 -0.04
C GLY A 287 13.42 -2.71 1.42
N ALA A 288 14.73 -2.73 1.71
CA ALA A 288 15.26 -2.83 3.08
C ALA A 288 14.92 -1.60 3.94
N THR A 289 14.58 -0.47 3.33
CA THR A 289 14.31 0.81 3.99
C THR A 289 12.96 0.87 4.69
N ASP A 290 12.04 -0.05 4.37
CA ASP A 290 10.76 -0.24 5.05
C ASP A 290 10.69 -1.62 5.76
N ARG A 291 11.84 -2.23 6.04
CA ARG A 291 11.96 -3.58 6.61
C ARG A 291 11.18 -3.76 7.90
N TRP A 292 11.09 -2.73 8.77
CA TRP A 292 10.27 -2.81 9.98
C TRP A 292 8.83 -3.23 9.69
N TRP A 293 8.21 -2.69 8.63
CA TRP A 293 6.84 -3.00 8.23
C TRP A 293 6.70 -4.44 7.75
N TRP A 294 7.61 -4.90 6.87
CA TRP A 294 7.59 -6.26 6.34
C TRP A 294 7.78 -7.30 7.45
N ARG A 295 8.67 -7.01 8.41
CA ARG A 295 8.87 -7.84 9.60
C ARG A 295 7.62 -7.90 10.46
N ALA A 296 7.00 -6.74 10.74
CA ALA A 296 5.80 -6.66 11.56
C ALA A 296 4.61 -7.42 10.95
N ILE A 297 4.44 -7.41 9.62
CA ILE A 297 3.44 -8.22 8.93
C ILE A 297 3.69 -9.71 9.16
N ILE A 298 4.93 -10.18 8.97
CA ILE A 298 5.28 -11.58 9.18
C ILE A 298 5.05 -12.01 10.64
N ASP A 299 5.42 -11.18 11.60
CA ASP A 299 5.18 -11.46 13.02
C ASP A 299 3.69 -11.44 13.35
N GLY A 300 2.90 -10.56 12.71
CA GLY A 300 1.43 -10.56 12.77
C GLY A 300 0.82 -11.84 12.22
N LEU A 301 1.27 -12.31 11.05
CA LEU A 301 0.83 -13.59 10.45
C LEU A 301 1.15 -14.81 11.32
N ARG A 302 2.21 -14.73 12.15
CA ARG A 302 2.56 -15.77 13.13
C ARG A 302 1.71 -15.69 14.39
N ALA A 303 1.42 -14.48 14.85
CA ALA A 303 0.64 -14.24 16.06
C ALA A 303 -0.84 -14.55 15.85
N ASN A 304 -1.39 -14.20 14.68
CA ASN A 304 -2.76 -14.49 14.30
C ASN A 304 -2.83 -15.67 13.33
N GLY A 305 -3.23 -16.84 13.86
CA GLY A 305 -3.39 -18.07 13.09
C GLY A 305 -4.39 -17.98 11.95
N ASP A 306 -5.33 -17.02 12.00
CA ASP A 306 -6.35 -16.81 10.99
C ASP A 306 -6.06 -15.62 10.06
N ALA A 307 -4.91 -14.97 10.20
CA ALA A 307 -4.52 -13.87 9.31
C ALA A 307 -4.05 -14.36 7.94
N ASP A 308 -4.45 -13.64 6.90
CA ASP A 308 -4.01 -13.80 5.51
C ASP A 308 -3.25 -12.55 5.03
N LEU A 309 -2.46 -12.70 3.96
CA LEU A 309 -1.80 -11.61 3.25
C LEU A 309 -2.09 -11.70 1.75
N ILE A 310 -2.46 -10.58 1.12
CA ILE A 310 -2.49 -10.44 -0.34
C ILE A 310 -1.42 -9.45 -0.76
N LEU A 311 -0.48 -9.89 -1.60
CA LEU A 311 0.50 -9.04 -2.25
C LEU A 311 0.12 -8.83 -3.71
N TYR A 312 -0.17 -7.60 -4.07
CA TYR A 312 -0.34 -7.17 -5.44
C TYR A 312 1.00 -6.70 -6.00
N TRP A 313 1.45 -7.31 -7.09
CA TRP A 313 2.72 -7.00 -7.72
C TRP A 313 2.57 -6.74 -9.21
N ARG A 314 2.93 -5.52 -9.63
CA ARG A 314 2.94 -5.13 -11.05
C ARG A 314 4.14 -5.78 -11.74
N ARG A 315 3.92 -6.51 -12.82
CA ARG A 315 4.98 -7.07 -13.66
C ARG A 315 5.67 -5.94 -14.42
N GLY A 316 6.98 -5.78 -14.21
CA GLY A 316 7.81 -4.95 -15.06
C GLY A 316 8.05 -5.60 -16.43
N ALA A 317 8.64 -4.83 -17.35
CA ALA A 317 8.98 -5.33 -18.70
C ALA A 317 9.93 -6.54 -18.68
N HIS A 318 10.69 -6.72 -17.60
CA HIS A 318 11.63 -7.81 -17.39
C HIS A 318 11.11 -8.94 -16.48
N ASP A 319 9.86 -8.85 -16.00
CA ASP A 319 9.26 -9.77 -15.03
C ASP A 319 8.32 -10.80 -15.68
N ALA A 320 8.47 -11.09 -16.97
CA ALA A 320 7.57 -12.01 -17.69
C ALA A 320 7.54 -13.43 -17.08
N THR A 321 8.62 -13.85 -16.42
CA THR A 321 8.74 -15.15 -15.75
C THR A 321 8.59 -15.08 -14.23
N LEU A 322 8.28 -13.91 -13.67
CA LEU A 322 8.19 -13.73 -12.22
C LEU A 322 7.05 -14.58 -11.64
N THR A 323 7.38 -15.37 -10.62
CA THR A 323 6.45 -16.29 -9.97
C THR A 323 6.05 -15.81 -8.57
N ALA A 324 4.94 -16.34 -8.07
CA ALA A 324 4.49 -16.09 -6.69
C ALA A 324 5.53 -16.55 -5.64
N ASP A 325 6.23 -17.67 -5.87
CA ASP A 325 7.23 -18.18 -4.95
C ASP A 325 8.50 -17.32 -4.90
N GLU A 326 8.92 -16.74 -6.03
CA GLU A 326 9.99 -15.75 -6.05
C GLU A 326 9.59 -14.50 -5.26
N LEU A 327 8.34 -14.05 -5.37
CA LEU A 327 7.85 -12.91 -4.59
C LEU A 327 7.77 -13.19 -3.08
N ARG A 328 7.36 -14.40 -2.69
CA ARG A 328 7.43 -14.84 -1.28
C ARG A 328 8.86 -14.84 -0.76
N THR A 329 9.82 -15.27 -1.58
CA THR A 329 11.25 -15.22 -1.26
C THR A 329 11.72 -13.77 -1.08
N ARG A 330 11.42 -12.90 -2.04
CA ARG A 330 11.76 -11.46 -1.95
C ARG A 330 11.15 -10.80 -0.72
N PHE A 331 9.90 -11.13 -0.38
CA PHE A 331 9.24 -10.61 0.82
C PHE A 331 9.93 -11.06 2.11
N SER A 332 10.29 -12.34 2.20
CA SER A 332 11.06 -12.89 3.33
C SER A 332 12.43 -12.22 3.49
N ASP A 333 13.13 -11.98 2.38
CA ASP A 333 14.42 -11.29 2.36
C ASP A 333 14.29 -9.82 2.78
N ALA A 334 13.27 -9.11 2.27
CA ALA A 334 12.98 -7.73 2.62
C ALA A 334 12.66 -7.56 4.11
N ALA A 335 11.94 -8.51 4.72
CA ALA A 335 11.69 -8.56 6.16
C ALA A 335 12.92 -8.97 7.00
N GLY A 336 13.96 -9.51 6.36
CA GLY A 336 15.23 -9.88 6.98
C GLY A 336 15.30 -11.28 7.55
N TYR A 337 14.42 -12.18 7.10
CA TYR A 337 14.47 -13.61 7.46
C TYR A 337 15.27 -14.46 6.48
N GLY A 338 15.57 -13.93 5.29
CA GLY A 338 16.30 -14.69 4.26
C GLY A 338 15.44 -15.79 3.64
N ALA A 339 16.08 -16.76 2.99
CA ALA A 339 15.44 -17.99 2.48
C ALA A 339 15.21 -19.05 3.58
N ASP A 340 14.66 -18.66 4.73
CA ASP A 340 14.29 -19.59 5.80
C ASP A 340 13.13 -20.51 5.35
N ALA A 341 13.34 -21.83 5.39
CA ALA A 341 12.36 -22.78 4.87
C ALA A 341 11.04 -22.77 5.65
N GLY A 342 11.09 -22.52 6.97
CA GLY A 342 9.90 -22.38 7.80
C GLY A 342 9.10 -21.13 7.44
N MET A 343 9.80 -20.02 7.20
CA MET A 343 9.20 -18.78 6.72
C MET A 343 8.53 -18.94 5.37
N LEU A 344 9.21 -19.56 4.40
CA LEU A 344 8.65 -19.77 3.07
C LEU A 344 7.42 -20.69 3.12
N ALA A 345 7.39 -21.69 4.02
CA ALA A 345 6.21 -22.51 4.26
C ALA A 345 5.04 -21.68 4.80
N LEU A 346 5.29 -20.82 5.80
CA LEU A 346 4.29 -19.88 6.35
C LEU A 346 3.72 -18.97 5.25
N LEU A 347 4.60 -18.36 4.43
CA LEU A 347 4.17 -17.47 3.36
C LEU A 347 3.41 -18.23 2.25
N ARG A 348 3.80 -19.46 1.91
CA ARG A 348 3.01 -20.28 0.98
C ARG A 348 1.62 -20.61 1.53
N GLU A 349 1.52 -20.80 2.83
CA GLU A 349 0.24 -21.04 3.50
C GLU A 349 -0.62 -19.78 3.53
N LYS A 350 -0.07 -18.60 3.87
CA LYS A 350 -0.85 -17.40 4.23
C LYS A 350 -0.84 -16.27 3.20
N MET A 351 0.14 -16.24 2.29
CA MET A 351 0.33 -15.15 1.34
C MET A 351 -0.13 -15.54 -0.06
N ARG A 352 -1.15 -14.82 -0.54
CA ARG A 352 -1.63 -14.82 -1.93
C ARG A 352 -0.90 -13.75 -2.71
N VAL A 353 -0.53 -14.08 -3.94
CA VAL A 353 0.18 -13.15 -4.82
C VAL A 353 -0.67 -12.91 -6.06
N VAL A 354 -1.05 -11.66 -6.26
CA VAL A 354 -1.75 -11.20 -7.46
C VAL A 354 -0.73 -10.49 -8.35
N LEU A 355 -0.29 -11.19 -9.39
CA LEU A 355 0.57 -10.62 -10.43
C LEU A 355 -0.30 -9.91 -11.46
N TYR A 356 -0.01 -8.66 -11.77
CA TYR A 356 -0.81 -7.88 -12.72
C TYR A 356 0.05 -6.98 -13.62
N ASP A 357 -0.56 -6.48 -14.69
CA ASP A 357 -0.07 -5.39 -15.52
C ASP A 357 -1.21 -4.38 -15.76
N ASP A 358 -0.95 -3.33 -16.55
CA ASP A 358 -1.93 -2.26 -16.78
C ASP A 358 -3.18 -2.71 -17.55
N SER A 359 -3.14 -3.88 -18.18
CA SER A 359 -4.28 -4.48 -18.90
C SER A 359 -5.04 -5.52 -18.07
N SER A 360 -4.50 -5.89 -16.91
CA SER A 360 -5.07 -6.91 -16.06
C SER A 360 -6.36 -6.41 -15.40
N GLU A 361 -7.40 -7.21 -15.51
CA GLU A 361 -8.65 -6.97 -14.81
C GLU A 361 -8.45 -7.16 -13.30
N ARG A 362 -8.82 -6.15 -12.51
CA ARG A 362 -8.61 -6.12 -11.06
C ARG A 362 -9.60 -5.19 -10.38
N ALA A 363 -10.13 -5.58 -9.23
CA ALA A 363 -10.97 -4.76 -8.38
C ALA A 363 -10.14 -3.85 -7.46
N TRP A 364 -9.11 -4.38 -6.80
CA TRP A 364 -8.36 -3.64 -5.80
C TRP A 364 -7.58 -2.45 -6.36
N LEU A 365 -7.93 -1.23 -5.96
CA LEU A 365 -7.22 0.02 -6.27
C LEU A 365 -6.84 0.13 -7.76
N ASN A 366 -7.76 -0.24 -8.66
CA ASN A 366 -7.53 -0.19 -10.10
C ASN A 366 -8.07 1.12 -10.69
N THR A 367 -7.16 2.03 -11.02
CA THR A 367 -7.51 3.36 -11.59
C THR A 367 -7.45 3.38 -13.12
N ASN A 368 -6.92 2.32 -13.73
CA ASN A 368 -6.72 2.24 -15.18
C ASN A 368 -7.88 1.56 -15.90
N SER A 369 -8.67 0.74 -15.19
CA SER A 369 -9.79 0.02 -15.81
C SER A 369 -10.90 0.98 -16.25
N LEU A 370 -11.37 0.81 -17.48
CA LEU A 370 -12.50 1.58 -18.03
C LEU A 370 -13.86 0.99 -17.64
N THR A 371 -13.90 -0.27 -17.23
CA THR A 371 -15.10 -1.01 -16.84
C THR A 371 -14.89 -1.71 -15.51
N ALA A 372 -15.98 -2.01 -14.81
CA ALA A 372 -15.91 -2.90 -13.66
C ALA A 372 -15.36 -4.27 -14.08
N PRO A 373 -14.68 -5.00 -13.17
CA PRO A 373 -14.26 -6.37 -13.43
C PRO A 373 -15.42 -7.28 -13.84
N SER A 374 -15.14 -8.30 -14.65
CA SER A 374 -16.09 -9.23 -15.24
C SER A 374 -16.91 -10.03 -14.23
N TRP A 375 -16.45 -10.11 -12.98
CA TRP A 375 -17.14 -10.75 -11.87
C TRP A 375 -18.03 -9.80 -11.07
N VAL A 376 -17.90 -8.48 -11.27
CA VAL A 376 -18.79 -7.50 -10.65
C VAL A 376 -20.09 -7.51 -11.43
N LEU A 377 -21.18 -7.90 -10.76
CA LEU A 377 -22.50 -7.88 -11.36
C LEU A 377 -22.96 -6.43 -11.58
N PRO A 378 -23.56 -6.11 -12.75
CA PRO A 378 -24.05 -4.77 -13.06
C PRO A 378 -25.33 -4.37 -12.31
#